data_AF-A0A0C9LYZ3-F1
#
_entry.id   AF-A0A0C9LYZ3-F1
#
_cell.length_a   1.000
_cell.length_b   1.000
_cell.length_c   1.000
_cell.angle_alpha   90.00
_cell.angle_beta   90.00
_cell.angle_gamma   90.00
#
_symmetry.space_group_name_H-M   'P 1'
#
loop_
_entity.id
_entity.type
_entity.pdbx_description
1 polymer ?
#
loop_
_entity_poly.entity_id
_entity_poly.type
_entity_poly.pdbx_seq_one_letter_code
_entity_poly.pdbx_strand_id
1 'polypeptide(L)' 'MHDYFVAHRRRPVVAFLDIKSAYDTVDRRVIWSVLARSSLPRAVLGLLINMFDDVSVSVLIANHNSAAFSPVTGVL' A
#
# COMPACT_ATOMS: atom_id res chain seq x y z
N MET A 1 -0.87 28.85 -15.33
CA MET A 1 -1.35 29.76 -14.26
C MET A 1 -2.16 30.93 -14.83
N HIS A 2 -1.66 31.63 -15.85
CA HIS A 2 -2.40 32.68 -16.56
C HIS A 2 -3.72 32.16 -17.15
N ASP A 3 -3.68 31.03 -17.86
CA ASP A 3 -4.87 30.46 -18.52
C ASP A 3 -5.96 30.01 -17.53
N TYR A 4 -5.58 29.48 -16.38
CA TYR A 4 -6.52 29.12 -15.31
C TYR A 4 -7.25 30.36 -14.78
N PHE A 5 -6.50 31.46 -14.58
CA PHE A 5 -7.08 32.72 -14.13
C PHE A 5 -7.99 33.33 -15.20
N VAL A 6 -7.62 33.27 -16.47
CA VAL A 6 -8.46 33.74 -17.59
C VAL A 6 -9.79 32.98 -17.63
N ALA A 7 -9.76 31.66 -17.44
CA ALA A 7 -10.97 30.83 -17.48
C ALA A 7 -11.84 30.92 -16.20
N HIS A 8 -11.24 31.03 -15.01
CA HIS A 8 -11.96 30.88 -13.73
C HIS A 8 -12.01 32.16 -12.89
N ARG A 9 -11.33 33.24 -13.31
CA ARG A 9 -11.18 34.52 -12.59
C ARG A 9 -10.77 34.36 -11.12
N ARG A 10 -10.05 33.28 -10.81
CA ARG A 10 -9.55 32.94 -9.47
C ARG A 10 -8.11 32.50 -9.58
N ARG A 11 -7.29 32.92 -8.62
CA ARG A 11 -5.95 32.36 -8.46
C ARG A 11 -6.10 30.93 -7.94
N PRO A 12 -5.44 29.93 -8.55
CA PRO A 12 -5.52 28.57 -8.03
C PRO A 12 -4.83 28.52 -6.67
N VAL A 13 -5.43 27.78 -5.74
CA VAL A 13 -4.88 27.49 -4.43
C VAL A 13 -4.48 26.02 -4.46
N VAL A 14 -3.26 25.73 -4.00
CA VAL A 14 -2.73 24.37 -3.91
C VAL A 14 -2.70 23.96 -2.45
N ALA A 15 -3.28 22.82 -2.14
CA ALA A 15 -3.13 22.15 -0.85
C ALA A 15 -2.25 20.92 -1.07
N PHE A 16 -1.19 20.80 -0.27
CA PHE A 16 -0.37 19.59 -0.21
C PHE A 16 -0.91 18.71 0.91
N LEU A 17 -1.27 17.48 0.57
CA LEU A 17 -1.70 16.48 1.54
C LEU A 17 -0.75 15.30 1.46
N ASP A 18 -0.06 15.05 2.57
CA ASP A 18 0.72 13.85 2.77
C ASP A 18 -0.09 12.89 3.65
N ILE A 19 -0.32 11.68 3.15
CA ILE A 19 -1.07 10.65 3.88
C ILE A 19 -0.07 9.81 4.66
N LYS A 20 -0.02 10.05 5.96
CA LYS A 20 0.87 9.31 6.87
C LYS A 20 0.64 7.80 6.76
N SER A 21 1.72 7.05 6.54
CA SER A 21 1.70 5.58 6.58
C SER A 21 0.63 4.97 5.67
N ALA A 22 0.45 5.50 4.46
CA ALA A 22 -0.57 5.03 3.53
C ALA A 22 -0.51 3.51 3.27
N TYR A 23 0.68 2.91 3.24
CA TYR A 23 0.85 1.47 3.07
C TYR A 23 0.45 0.65 4.31
N ASP A 24 0.66 1.19 5.51
CA ASP A 24 0.34 0.50 6.77
C ASP A 24 -1.13 0.63 7.16
N THR A 25 -1.79 1.70 6.71
CA THR A 25 -3.14 2.09 7.14
C THR A 25 -4.25 1.55 6.25
N VAL A 26 -3.92 1.06 5.06
CA VAL A 26 -4.92 0.51 4.15
C VAL A 26 -5.28 -0.92 4.56
N ASP A 27 -6.57 -1.14 4.77
CA ASP A 27 -7.12 -2.48 4.95
C ASP A 27 -6.96 -3.30 3.65
N ARG A 28 -6.07 -4.30 3.69
CA ARG A 28 -5.75 -5.15 2.53
C ARG A 28 -6.97 -5.89 1.98
N ARG A 29 -8.01 -6.14 2.78
CA ARG A 29 -9.27 -6.74 2.30
C ARG A 29 -9.92 -5.89 1.23
N VAL A 30 -9.80 -4.56 1.32
CA VAL A 30 -10.28 -3.64 0.27
C VAL A 30 -9.49 -3.86 -1.02
N ILE A 31 -8.16 -3.96 -0.93
CA ILE A 31 -7.27 -4.24 -2.08
C ILE A 31 -7.64 -5.57 -2.74
N TRP A 32 -7.75 -6.64 -1.96
CA TRP A 32 -8.14 -7.97 -2.45
C TRP A 32 -9.50 -7.95 -3.14
N SER A 33 -10.48 -7.24 -2.57
CA SER A 33 -11.82 -7.12 -3.18
C SER A 33 -11.78 -6.42 -4.54
N VAL A 34 -10.92 -5.40 -4.70
CA VAL A 34 -10.77 -4.66 -5.96
C VAL A 34 -10.06 -5.52 -7.00
N LEU A 35 -8.96 -6.18 -6.62
CA LEU A 35 -8.22 -7.06 -7.52
C LEU A 35 -9.04 -8.27 -7.96
N ALA A 36 -9.87 -8.84 -7.08
CA ALA A 36 -10.78 -9.93 -7.42
C ALA A 36 -11.82 -9.55 -8.49
N ARG A 37 -12.16 -8.26 -8.62
CA ARG A 37 -13.07 -7.74 -9.67
C ARG A 37 -12.35 -7.34 -10.96
N SER A 38 -11.02 -7.39 -10.97
CA SER A 38 -10.21 -7.08 -12.15
C SER A 38 -10.05 -8.30 -13.06
N SER A 39 -9.35 -8.12 -14.19
CA SER A 39 -8.99 -9.22 -15.09
C SER A 39 -7.81 -10.07 -14.60
N LEU A 40 -7.35 -9.89 -13.35
CA LEU A 40 -6.23 -10.63 -12.79
C LEU A 40 -6.58 -12.12 -12.64
N PRO A 41 -5.71 -13.06 -13.08
CA PRO A 41 -5.92 -14.47 -12.84
C PRO A 41 -6.02 -14.78 -11.34
N ARG A 42 -6.96 -15.66 -10.96
CA ARG A 42 -7.17 -16.03 -9.54
C ARG A 42 -5.92 -16.60 -8.88
N ALA A 43 -5.09 -17.34 -9.62
CA ALA A 43 -3.82 -17.87 -9.11
C ALA A 43 -2.84 -16.74 -8.73
N VAL A 44 -2.78 -15.68 -9.53
CA VAL A 44 -1.93 -14.51 -9.23
C VAL A 44 -2.47 -13.75 -8.02
N LEU A 45 -3.79 -13.59 -7.93
CA LEU A 45 -4.42 -13.00 -6.73
C LEU A 45 -4.11 -13.83 -5.47
N GLY A 46 -4.22 -15.16 -5.54
CA GLY A 46 -3.90 -16.03 -4.42
C GLY A 46 -2.43 -15.94 -4.02
N LEU A 47 -1.51 -15.81 -4.98
CA LEU A 47 -0.09 -15.58 -4.71
C LEU A 47 0.14 -14.25 -3.99
N LEU A 48 -0.49 -13.16 -4.44
CA LEU A 48 -0.41 -11.86 -3.78
C LEU A 48 -0.95 -11.92 -2.34
N ILE A 49 -2.11 -12.54 -2.14
CA ILE A 49 -2.68 -12.69 -0.78
C ILE A 49 -1.69 -13.42 0.13
N ASN A 50 -1.16 -14.57 -0.29
CA ASN A 50 -0.20 -15.33 0.51
C ASN A 50 1.16 -14.64 0.72
N MET A 51 1.53 -13.70 -0.14
CA MET A 51 2.76 -12.91 0.03
C MET A 51 2.62 -11.82 1.10
N PHE A 52 1.40 -11.34 1.35
CA PHE A 52 1.16 -10.16 2.19
C PHE A 52 0.30 -10.43 3.44
N ASP A 53 -0.46 -11.52 3.47
CA ASP A 53 -1.28 -11.94 4.61
C ASP A 53 -0.57 -13.07 5.38
N ASP A 54 -0.71 -13.06 6.71
CA ASP A 54 -0.15 -14.05 7.64
C ASP A 54 1.38 -14.28 7.52
N VAL A 55 2.11 -13.23 7.15
CA VAL A 55 3.56 -13.28 6.95
C VAL A 55 4.29 -13.34 8.30
N SER A 56 5.32 -14.18 8.35
CA SER A 56 6.21 -14.34 9.49
C SER A 56 7.63 -13.91 9.10
N VAL A 57 8.22 -13.01 9.89
CA VAL A 57 9.55 -12.45 9.67
C VAL A 57 10.50 -12.94 10.76
N SER A 58 11.77 -13.16 10.39
CA SER A 58 12.87 -13.38 11.33
C SER A 58 14.09 -12.58 10.90
N VAL A 59 14.88 -12.13 11.86
CA VAL A 59 16.10 -11.36 11.61
C VAL A 59 17.31 -12.28 11.73
N LEU A 60 18.18 -12.27 10.72
CA LEU A 60 19.45 -13.03 10.69
C LEU A 60 20.61 -12.09 11.03
N ILE A 61 21.30 -12.34 12.14
CA ILE A 61 22.50 -11.60 12.56
C ILE A 61 23.59 -12.60 12.92
N ALA A 62 24.77 -12.47 12.32
CA ALA A 62 25.93 -13.33 12.59
C ALA A 62 25.60 -14.84 12.54
N ASN A 63 24.81 -15.24 11.53
CA ASN A 63 24.34 -16.61 11.34
C ASN A 63 23.39 -17.17 12.42
N HIS A 64 22.84 -16.28 13.27
CA HIS A 64 21.79 -16.59 14.24
C HIS A 64 20.47 -15.94 13.83
N ASN A 65 19.39 -16.72 13.82
CA ASN A 65 18.04 -16.23 13.59
C ASN A 65 17.38 -15.81 14.90
N SER A 66 16.64 -14.70 14.86
CA SER A 66 15.69 -14.35 15.91
C SER A 66 14.53 -15.34 15.94
N ALA A 67 13.74 -15.29 17.03
CA ALA A 67 12.40 -15.84 16.99
C ALA A 67 11.60 -15.16 15.87
N ALA A 68 10.69 -15.93 15.26
CA ALA A 68 9.75 -15.44 14.27
C ALA A 68 8.77 -14.44 14.90
N PHE A 69 8.41 -13.39 14.16
CA PHE A 69 7.43 -12.39 14.56
C PHE A 69 6.61 -11.92 13.36
N SER A 70 5.38 -11.49 13.61
CA SER A 70 4.54 -10.88 12.57
C SER A 70 4.97 -9.42 12.34
N PRO A 71 5.12 -8.98 11.08
CA PRO A 71 5.45 -7.60 10.77
C PRO A 71 4.29 -6.67 11.19
N VAL A 72 4.63 -5.56 11.84
CA VAL A 72 3.65 -4.55 12.30
C VAL A 72 3.44 -3.46 11.24
N THR A 73 4.37 -3.34 10.29
CA THR A 73 4.32 -2.40 9.17
C THR A 73 3.90 -3.11 7.89
N GLY A 74 3.23 -2.39 7.00
CA GLY A 74 2.67 -2.89 5.77
C GLY A 74 3.66 -3.05 4.62
N VAL A 75 4.89 -2.56 4.81
CA VAL A 75 6.02 -2.81 3.91
C VAL A 75 6.70 -4.10 4.34
N LEU A 76 6.60 -5.11 3.48
CA LEU A 76 7.57 -6.21 3.39
C LEU A 76 8.71 -5.80 2.47
#